data_AF-A0A2T4Z7W3-F1
#
_entry.id   AF-A0A2T4Z7W3-F1
#
_cell.length_a   1.000
_cell.length_b   1.000
_cell.length_c   1.000
_cell.angle_alpha   90.00
_cell.angle_beta   90.00
_cell.angle_gamma   90.00
#
_symmetry.space_group_name_H-M   'P 1'
#
loop_
_entity.id
_entity.type
_entity.pdbx_description
1 polymer ?
#
loop_
_entity_poly.entity_id
_entity_poly.type
_entity_poly.pdbx_seq_one_letter_code
_entity_poly.pdbx_strand_id
1 'polypeptide(L)'
;MKAFLQGKMVAILAMALILVLAGCGGDKEATGDKGKSETPEESGTTDSTASISDEELVDSISLYNESAKSKEEIQQEHTSAVTIVVKRSEQQKTPTKTDLDNQQYRDFVIGAATDLEGLSEAERKAVGDYAKDVADYDNKEKNKQIEELRDKATKEGLTPGEKAELINLLPAKDSVPLKQDKVDPEHNGDTGVDKNKAPGSNSPDQDKATEEESGESSHPPAAENGTDNPDQQSPSDEGSANDGQEEPASEGENNEQEQQEPPANGEEEAEEQQPPAPEEENKDEEGNGENGTDQDGSEEQPPVEEEKPADDGMKEANGYDRAKARDYAYQWWNSRNNEQYGFYSRERDCVDCWYDCTNFTSQAMVAGGLVQWKSDPWWYYSDTKPSYAWGLANSQYKHLQQRAEPANSLSELKVGDIVHADINGDGHINHSAIITKIELGQIYVTQHTTDRKDAPLSTWFWNGYNVFGWKMGTADNTSR
;
A
#
# COMPACT_ATOMS: atom_id res chain seq x y z
N MET A 1 42.08 -55.25 16.28
CA MET A 1 42.74 -54.21 17.08
C MET A 1 42.17 -52.88 16.62
N LYS A 2 41.32 -52.22 17.44
CA LYS A 2 41.58 -50.94 18.17
C LYS A 2 41.91 -49.78 17.21
N ALA A 3 41.30 -48.59 17.25
CA ALA A 3 40.62 -47.80 18.28
C ALA A 3 39.67 -46.78 17.58
N PHE A 4 38.48 -46.40 18.07
CA PHE A 4 38.14 -45.49 19.18
C PHE A 4 38.93 -44.17 19.19
N LEU A 5 38.27 -43.06 18.82
CA LEU A 5 38.63 -41.70 19.27
C LEU A 5 37.36 -40.84 19.36
N GLN A 6 37.06 -40.44 20.60
CA GLN A 6 36.03 -39.51 21.03
C GLN A 6 36.47 -38.06 20.74
N GLY A 7 35.50 -37.20 20.43
CA GLY A 7 35.70 -35.75 20.25
C GLY A 7 34.50 -34.93 20.73
N LYS A 8 34.39 -34.78 22.05
CA LYS A 8 33.81 -33.69 22.87
C LYS A 8 32.77 -32.74 22.24
N MET A 9 31.51 -32.86 22.71
CA MET A 9 30.59 -31.72 22.86
C MET A 9 31.00 -30.87 24.07
N VAL A 10 30.98 -29.54 23.92
CA VAL A 10 31.01 -28.58 25.01
C VAL A 10 29.66 -27.87 25.00
N ALA A 11 28.82 -28.18 25.99
CA ALA A 11 27.61 -27.42 26.32
C ALA A 11 27.98 -26.40 27.40
N ILE A 12 27.78 -25.11 27.13
CA ILE A 12 27.88 -24.04 28.12
C ILE A 12 26.47 -23.83 28.68
N LEU A 13 26.23 -24.32 29.90
CA LEU A 13 25.02 -24.07 30.66
C LEU A 13 25.33 -22.96 31.67
N ALA A 14 24.77 -21.76 31.47
CA ALA A 14 24.80 -20.69 32.46
C ALA A 14 23.51 -20.75 33.28
N MET A 15 23.58 -21.27 34.51
CA MET A 15 22.54 -21.14 35.53
C MET A 15 22.62 -19.75 36.17
N ALA A 16 21.58 -18.94 36.01
CA ALA A 16 21.37 -17.75 36.82
C ALA A 16 20.48 -18.09 38.02
N LEU A 17 21.07 -17.91 39.20
CA LEU A 17 20.48 -18.10 40.52
C LEU A 17 19.69 -16.82 40.89
N ILE A 18 18.37 -16.89 41.01
CA ILE A 18 17.57 -15.78 41.59
C ILE A 18 17.27 -16.13 43.06
N LEU A 19 17.89 -15.37 43.96
CA LEU A 19 17.54 -15.31 45.38
C LEU A 19 16.16 -14.67 45.53
N VAL A 20 15.23 -15.42 46.14
CA VAL A 20 14.00 -14.87 46.73
C VAL A 20 14.32 -14.48 48.17
N LEU A 21 14.29 -13.19 48.49
CA LEU A 21 14.21 -12.72 49.87
C LEU A 21 12.80 -12.21 50.13
N ALA A 22 12.05 -13.02 50.88
CA ALA A 22 10.84 -12.60 51.58
C ALA A 22 11.24 -11.69 52.76
N GLY A 23 10.64 -10.51 52.82
CA GLY A 23 10.74 -9.59 53.95
C GLY A 23 9.35 -9.11 54.35
N CYS A 24 8.74 -9.81 55.31
CA CYS A 24 7.63 -9.31 56.11
C CYS A 24 8.18 -8.50 57.30
N GLY A 25 7.58 -7.35 57.58
CA GLY A 25 7.84 -6.59 58.81
C GLY A 25 7.11 -5.25 58.79
N GLY A 26 5.93 -5.20 59.41
CA GLY A 26 5.06 -4.04 59.46
C GLY A 26 5.30 -3.07 60.61
N ASP A 27 4.48 -2.02 60.54
CA ASP A 27 3.99 -1.08 61.56
C ASP A 27 4.87 0.10 62.00
N LYS A 28 4.42 1.32 61.60
CA LYS A 28 3.89 2.33 62.54
C LYS A 28 3.21 3.53 61.85
N GLU A 29 2.24 4.07 62.58
CA GLU A 29 1.13 4.96 62.20
C GLU A 29 1.45 6.45 61.96
N ALA A 30 0.55 7.06 61.18
CA ALA A 30 -0.11 8.37 61.30
C ALA A 30 0.70 9.69 61.21
N THR A 31 0.35 10.54 60.25
CA THR A 31 -0.60 11.67 60.39
C THR A 31 -0.70 12.43 59.05
N GLY A 32 -1.89 12.94 58.71
CA GLY A 32 -2.20 13.46 57.38
C GLY A 32 -1.88 14.94 57.17
N ASP A 33 -1.92 15.35 55.90
CA ASP A 33 -2.45 16.65 55.50
C ASP A 33 -2.94 16.62 54.04
N LYS A 34 -4.03 17.34 53.80
CA LYS A 34 -4.72 17.47 52.51
C LYS A 34 -3.97 18.46 51.63
N GLY A 35 -3.34 17.97 50.57
CA GLY A 35 -2.88 18.77 49.44
C GLY A 35 -3.54 18.29 48.16
N LYS A 36 -4.56 19.02 47.69
CA LYS A 36 -5.22 18.81 46.40
C LYS A 36 -4.22 19.19 45.30
N SER A 37 -3.70 18.20 44.57
CA SER A 37 -2.97 18.39 43.33
C SER A 37 -3.61 17.49 42.29
N GLU A 38 -4.20 18.11 41.28
CA GLU A 38 -4.71 17.45 40.09
C GLU A 38 -3.52 16.82 39.36
N THR A 39 -3.46 15.49 39.34
CA THR A 39 -2.58 14.73 38.46
C THR A 39 -3.21 14.75 37.07
N PRO A 40 -2.49 15.11 36.00
CA PRO A 40 -2.98 14.90 34.64
C PRO A 40 -3.20 13.40 34.46
N GLU A 41 -4.35 13.03 33.87
CA GLU A 41 -4.57 11.69 33.36
C GLU A 41 -3.41 11.34 32.42
N GLU A 42 -2.56 10.44 32.90
CA GLU A 42 -1.51 9.82 32.13
C GLU A 42 -2.22 8.99 31.05
N SER A 43 -2.28 9.54 29.83
CA SER A 43 -2.73 8.82 28.65
C SER A 43 -1.73 7.70 28.40
N GLY A 44 -1.97 6.56 29.05
CA GLY A 44 -1.24 5.33 28.81
C GLY A 44 -1.34 4.99 27.34
N THR A 45 -0.25 5.20 26.62
CA THR A 45 -0.08 4.72 25.25
C THR A 45 0.09 3.22 25.36
N THR A 46 -1.01 2.48 25.37
CA THR A 46 -0.96 1.02 25.33
C THR A 46 -0.45 0.60 23.97
N ASP A 47 0.63 -0.18 24.02
CA ASP A 47 1.36 -0.82 22.93
C ASP A 47 0.49 -1.87 22.22
N SER A 48 -0.60 -1.41 21.58
CA SER A 48 -1.83 -2.18 21.40
C SER A 48 -1.73 -3.36 20.44
N THR A 49 -0.69 -3.50 19.60
CA THR A 49 -0.49 -4.69 18.74
C THR A 49 0.48 -5.71 19.32
N ALA A 50 1.50 -5.32 20.10
CA ALA A 50 2.36 -6.30 20.76
C ALA A 50 1.64 -7.00 21.93
N SER A 51 0.68 -6.32 22.58
CA SER A 51 0.01 -6.82 23.78
C SER A 51 -1.22 -7.70 23.55
N ILE A 52 -1.72 -7.84 22.31
CA ILE A 52 -2.94 -8.64 22.02
C ILE A 52 -2.68 -10.11 22.36
N SER A 53 -3.51 -10.78 23.16
CA SER A 53 -3.31 -12.23 23.38
C SER A 53 -3.72 -13.03 22.15
N ASP A 54 -3.27 -14.29 22.04
CA ASP A 54 -3.71 -15.16 20.95
C ASP A 54 -5.25 -15.35 20.99
N GLU A 55 -5.84 -15.43 22.18
CA GLU A 55 -7.29 -15.49 22.37
C GLU A 55 -7.99 -14.21 21.88
N GLU A 56 -7.49 -13.03 22.27
CA GLU A 56 -8.06 -11.76 21.81
C GLU A 56 -7.97 -11.60 20.29
N LEU A 57 -6.85 -12.06 19.71
CA LEU A 57 -6.66 -12.03 18.26
C LEU A 57 -7.66 -12.96 17.56
N VAL A 58 -7.82 -14.20 18.05
CA VAL A 58 -8.79 -15.18 17.54
C VAL A 58 -10.23 -14.68 17.65
N ASP A 59 -10.62 -14.10 18.78
CA ASP A 59 -11.96 -13.55 18.99
C ASP A 59 -12.26 -12.35 18.08
N SER A 60 -11.21 -11.66 17.62
CA SER A 60 -11.33 -10.48 16.75
C SER A 60 -11.40 -10.81 15.25
N ILE A 61 -11.23 -12.07 14.86
CA ILE A 61 -11.12 -12.50 13.46
C ILE A 61 -12.40 -12.18 12.69
N SER A 62 -12.21 -11.51 11.56
CA SER A 62 -13.24 -11.29 10.54
C SER A 62 -12.68 -11.75 9.21
N LEU A 63 -13.44 -12.61 8.52
CA LEU A 63 -13.11 -13.05 7.17
C LEU A 63 -13.60 -12.04 6.14
N TYR A 64 -12.94 -12.04 4.98
CA TYR A 64 -13.34 -11.23 3.84
C TYR A 64 -14.46 -11.91 3.04
N ASN A 65 -15.23 -11.12 2.30
CA ASN A 65 -16.12 -11.67 1.29
C ASN A 65 -15.28 -12.23 0.13
N GLU A 66 -15.53 -13.47 -0.26
CA GLU A 66 -14.84 -14.09 -1.39
C GLU A 66 -15.56 -13.81 -2.70
N SER A 67 -14.80 -13.58 -3.77
CA SER A 67 -15.37 -13.47 -5.11
C SER A 67 -16.10 -14.76 -5.53
N ALA A 68 -17.30 -14.61 -6.08
CA ALA A 68 -18.01 -15.71 -6.71
C ALA A 68 -17.51 -16.01 -8.14
N LYS A 69 -16.74 -15.09 -8.73
CA LYS A 69 -16.23 -15.20 -10.10
C LYS A 69 -14.97 -16.05 -10.14
N SER A 70 -14.86 -16.90 -11.17
CA SER A 70 -13.62 -17.57 -11.52
C SER A 70 -12.59 -16.59 -12.11
N LYS A 71 -11.31 -16.99 -12.11
CA LYS A 71 -10.25 -16.19 -12.74
C LYS A 71 -10.48 -15.97 -14.23
N GLU A 72 -11.06 -16.96 -14.92
CA GLU A 72 -11.40 -16.88 -16.34
C GLU A 72 -12.52 -15.85 -16.58
N GLU A 73 -13.56 -15.84 -15.75
CA GLU A 73 -14.63 -14.84 -15.82
C GLU A 73 -14.11 -13.43 -15.59
N ILE A 74 -13.30 -13.22 -14.54
CA ILE A 74 -12.69 -11.91 -14.25
C ILE A 74 -11.84 -11.44 -15.44
N GLN A 75 -10.98 -12.30 -15.99
CA GLN A 75 -10.14 -11.92 -17.13
C GLN A 75 -10.96 -11.61 -18.40
N GLN A 76 -12.06 -12.33 -18.64
CA GLN A 76 -12.93 -12.12 -19.80
C GLN A 76 -13.74 -10.82 -19.69
N GLU A 77 -14.21 -10.47 -18.49
CA GLU A 77 -14.95 -9.23 -18.25
C GLU A 77 -14.05 -7.98 -18.37
N HIS A 78 -12.75 -8.12 -18.06
CA HIS A 78 -11.80 -7.01 -17.96
C HIS A 78 -10.74 -6.96 -19.07
N THR A 79 -11.03 -7.48 -20.27
CA THR A 79 -10.06 -7.58 -21.38
C THR A 79 -9.33 -6.28 -21.74
N SER A 80 -10.02 -5.13 -21.69
CA SER A 80 -9.41 -3.82 -21.95
C SER A 80 -8.42 -3.42 -20.86
N ALA A 81 -8.80 -3.60 -19.60
CA ALA A 81 -7.94 -3.36 -18.44
C ALA A 81 -6.72 -4.29 -18.43
N VAL A 82 -6.91 -5.58 -18.72
CA VAL A 82 -5.82 -6.56 -18.87
C VAL A 82 -4.81 -6.08 -19.92
N THR A 83 -5.29 -5.59 -21.07
CA THR A 83 -4.40 -5.06 -22.12
C THR A 83 -3.59 -3.86 -21.64
N ILE A 84 -4.20 -2.95 -20.88
CA ILE A 84 -3.53 -1.77 -20.30
C ILE A 84 -2.46 -2.20 -19.28
N VAL A 85 -2.81 -3.11 -18.37
CA VAL A 85 -1.91 -3.63 -17.33
C VAL A 85 -0.70 -4.30 -17.97
N VAL A 86 -0.91 -5.18 -18.95
CA VAL A 86 0.17 -5.87 -19.67
C VAL A 86 1.11 -4.88 -20.34
N LYS A 87 0.56 -3.90 -21.08
CA LYS A 87 1.37 -2.87 -21.74
C LYS A 87 2.23 -2.08 -20.74
N ARG A 88 1.72 -1.81 -19.54
CA ARG A 88 2.48 -1.12 -18.48
C ARG A 88 3.57 -2.01 -17.89
N SER A 89 3.27 -3.28 -17.64
CA SER A 89 4.24 -4.28 -17.18
C SER A 89 5.43 -4.38 -18.15
N GLU A 90 5.17 -4.39 -19.46
CA GLU A 90 6.20 -4.36 -20.50
C GLU A 90 7.04 -3.08 -20.45
N GLN A 91 6.40 -1.91 -20.32
CA GLN A 91 7.09 -0.61 -20.23
C GLN A 91 7.99 -0.50 -19.00
N GLN A 92 7.61 -1.13 -17.90
CA GLN A 92 8.37 -1.15 -16.65
C GLN A 92 9.36 -2.32 -16.58
N LYS A 93 9.46 -3.14 -17.63
CA LYS A 93 10.33 -4.32 -17.70
C LYS A 93 10.08 -5.31 -16.55
N THR A 94 8.82 -5.39 -16.11
CA THR A 94 8.37 -6.30 -15.05
C THR A 94 7.40 -7.34 -15.64
N PRO A 95 7.81 -8.16 -16.63
CA PRO A 95 6.89 -9.03 -17.36
C PRO A 95 6.25 -10.04 -16.42
N THR A 96 4.95 -9.90 -16.22
CA THR A 96 4.15 -10.82 -15.41
C THR A 96 3.32 -11.71 -16.33
N LYS A 97 3.35 -13.02 -16.11
CA LYS A 97 2.38 -13.94 -16.73
C LYS A 97 0.97 -13.48 -16.31
N THR A 98 0.08 -13.24 -17.28
CA THR A 98 -1.31 -12.84 -17.04
C THR A 98 -2.14 -13.99 -16.47
N ASP A 99 -1.93 -14.28 -15.20
CA ASP A 99 -2.51 -15.42 -14.50
C ASP A 99 -2.88 -14.96 -13.10
N LEU A 100 -4.17 -14.95 -12.75
CA LEU A 100 -4.61 -14.48 -11.44
C LEU A 100 -4.17 -15.41 -10.31
N ASP A 101 -3.73 -16.64 -10.58
CA ASP A 101 -3.09 -17.47 -9.54
C ASP A 101 -1.68 -17.00 -9.20
N ASN A 102 -1.05 -16.19 -10.07
CA ASN A 102 0.24 -15.59 -9.82
C ASN A 102 0.08 -14.32 -8.96
N GLN A 103 0.58 -14.37 -7.72
CA GLN A 103 0.53 -13.24 -6.79
C GLN A 103 1.23 -11.99 -7.33
N GLN A 104 2.38 -12.13 -8.00
CA GLN A 104 3.08 -10.98 -8.59
C GLN A 104 2.24 -10.28 -9.66
N TYR A 105 1.45 -11.04 -10.42
CA TYR A 105 0.52 -10.44 -11.39
C TYR A 105 -0.62 -9.70 -10.68
N ARG A 106 -1.22 -10.27 -9.63
CA ARG A 106 -2.25 -9.59 -8.84
C ARG A 106 -1.71 -8.29 -8.23
N ASP A 107 -0.54 -8.35 -7.59
CA ASP A 107 0.18 -7.20 -7.03
C ASP A 107 0.43 -6.11 -8.08
N PHE A 108 0.80 -6.51 -9.31
CA PHE A 108 1.01 -5.58 -10.41
C PHE A 108 -0.30 -4.93 -10.91
N VAL A 109 -1.40 -5.69 -10.99
CA VAL A 109 -2.73 -5.15 -11.29
C VAL A 109 -3.10 -4.07 -10.27
N ILE A 110 -2.90 -4.35 -8.97
CA ILE A 110 -3.13 -3.40 -7.88
C ILE A 110 -2.29 -2.13 -8.05
N GLY A 111 -1.00 -2.24 -8.34
CA GLY A 111 -0.16 -1.06 -8.60
C GLY A 111 -0.55 -0.29 -9.87
N ALA A 112 -0.97 -0.98 -10.93
CA ALA A 112 -1.48 -0.32 -12.13
C ALA A 112 -2.79 0.44 -11.87
N ALA A 113 -3.55 0.03 -10.86
CA ALA A 113 -4.78 0.70 -10.44
C ALA A 113 -4.53 1.99 -9.63
N THR A 114 -3.35 2.15 -9.05
CA THR A 114 -2.96 3.37 -8.34
C THR A 114 -2.15 4.35 -9.19
N ASP A 115 -1.61 3.89 -10.32
CA ASP A 115 -1.04 4.73 -11.39
C ASP A 115 -2.07 4.92 -12.51
N LEU A 116 -2.78 6.03 -12.57
CA LEU A 116 -3.88 6.22 -13.54
C LEU A 116 -3.60 7.35 -14.54
N GLU A 117 -2.39 7.87 -14.55
CA GLU A 117 -1.99 8.95 -15.43
C GLU A 117 -1.94 8.49 -16.90
N GLY A 118 -2.30 9.39 -17.81
CA GLY A 118 -2.32 9.15 -19.24
C GLY A 118 -3.47 8.27 -19.75
N LEU A 119 -4.29 7.70 -18.86
CA LEU A 119 -5.49 6.96 -19.23
C LEU A 119 -6.70 7.91 -19.38
N SER A 120 -7.60 7.61 -20.31
CA SER A 120 -8.91 8.23 -20.39
C SER A 120 -9.79 7.86 -19.19
N GLU A 121 -10.89 8.57 -18.96
CA GLU A 121 -11.81 8.27 -17.85
C GLU A 121 -12.37 6.85 -17.89
N ALA A 122 -12.74 6.37 -19.08
CA ALA A 122 -13.23 5.00 -19.27
C ALA A 122 -12.14 3.96 -18.98
N GLU A 123 -10.90 4.22 -19.41
CA GLU A 123 -9.76 3.33 -19.12
C GLU A 123 -9.41 3.31 -17.64
N ARG A 124 -9.41 4.47 -16.97
CA ARG A 124 -9.18 4.55 -15.52
C ARG A 124 -10.20 3.72 -14.75
N LYS A 125 -11.48 3.87 -15.11
CA LYS A 125 -12.56 3.09 -14.51
C LYS A 125 -12.40 1.60 -14.77
N ALA A 126 -12.07 1.20 -16.00
CA ALA A 126 -11.88 -0.21 -16.35
C ALA A 126 -10.72 -0.84 -15.55
N VAL A 127 -9.58 -0.16 -15.44
CA VAL A 127 -8.45 -0.63 -14.61
C VAL A 127 -8.83 -0.69 -13.13
N GLY A 128 -9.56 0.31 -12.63
CA GLY A 128 -10.03 0.33 -11.25
C GLY A 128 -11.01 -0.78 -10.91
N ASP A 129 -11.98 -1.05 -11.79
CA ASP A 129 -12.94 -2.15 -11.61
C ASP A 129 -12.26 -3.51 -11.69
N TYR A 130 -11.29 -3.68 -12.61
CA TYR A 130 -10.50 -4.90 -12.68
C TYR A 130 -9.72 -5.16 -11.38
N ALA A 131 -9.08 -4.12 -10.83
CA ALA A 131 -8.32 -4.23 -9.59
C ALA A 131 -9.19 -4.60 -8.38
N LYS A 132 -10.45 -4.15 -8.33
CA LYS A 132 -11.41 -4.55 -7.29
C LYS A 132 -11.74 -6.03 -7.39
N ASP A 133 -12.08 -6.52 -8.57
CA ASP A 133 -12.37 -7.95 -8.78
C ASP A 133 -11.13 -8.82 -8.48
N VAL A 134 -9.92 -8.33 -8.76
CA VAL A 134 -8.67 -9.02 -8.40
C VAL A 134 -8.42 -9.01 -6.89
N ALA A 135 -8.72 -7.92 -6.18
CA ALA A 135 -8.64 -7.87 -4.73
C ALA A 135 -9.65 -8.83 -4.07
N ASP A 136 -10.88 -8.90 -4.60
CA ASP A 136 -11.91 -9.84 -4.16
C ASP A 136 -11.54 -11.31 -4.47
N TYR A 137 -10.84 -11.55 -5.58
CA TYR A 137 -10.32 -12.89 -5.91
C TYR A 137 -9.26 -13.35 -4.90
N ASP A 138 -8.40 -12.43 -4.43
CA ASP A 138 -7.34 -12.72 -3.46
C ASP A 138 -7.89 -13.09 -2.06
N ASN A 139 -9.14 -12.71 -1.76
CA ASN A 139 -9.77 -12.96 -0.46
C ASN A 139 -9.86 -14.44 -0.09
N LYS A 140 -9.99 -15.34 -1.06
CA LYS A 140 -10.07 -16.78 -0.78
C LYS A 140 -8.76 -17.32 -0.18
N GLU A 141 -7.61 -16.94 -0.73
CA GLU A 141 -6.33 -17.37 -0.20
C GLU A 141 -6.04 -16.70 1.15
N LYS A 142 -6.37 -15.40 1.30
CA LYS A 142 -6.28 -14.69 2.59
C LYS A 142 -7.11 -15.37 3.67
N ASN A 143 -8.38 -15.69 3.39
CA ASN A 143 -9.28 -16.35 4.34
C ASN A 143 -8.72 -17.71 4.76
N LYS A 144 -8.25 -18.52 3.80
CA LYS A 144 -7.62 -19.80 4.11
C LYS A 144 -6.43 -19.65 5.07
N GLN A 145 -5.53 -18.69 4.83
CA GLN A 145 -4.40 -18.43 5.72
C GLN A 145 -4.83 -17.94 7.11
N ILE A 146 -5.85 -17.07 7.18
CA ILE A 146 -6.45 -16.64 8.45
C ILE A 146 -6.99 -17.82 9.24
N GLU A 147 -7.68 -18.75 8.58
CA GLU A 147 -8.24 -19.92 9.23
C GLU A 147 -7.17 -20.89 9.71
N GLU A 148 -6.10 -21.11 8.93
CA GLU A 148 -4.96 -21.94 9.33
C GLU A 148 -4.26 -21.35 10.58
N LEU A 149 -4.04 -20.03 10.60
CA LEU A 149 -3.45 -19.34 11.74
C LEU A 149 -4.39 -19.32 12.96
N ARG A 150 -5.71 -19.15 12.76
CA ARG A 150 -6.71 -19.27 13.83
C ARG A 150 -6.68 -20.64 14.50
N ASP A 151 -6.66 -21.68 13.68
CA ASP A 151 -6.62 -23.06 14.13
C ASP A 151 -5.35 -23.35 14.91
N LYS A 152 -4.22 -22.83 14.44
CA LYS A 152 -2.94 -22.95 15.15
C LYS A 152 -2.93 -22.19 16.46
N ALA A 153 -3.38 -20.92 16.47
CA ALA A 153 -3.47 -20.10 17.68
C ALA A 153 -4.26 -20.81 18.79
N THR A 154 -5.38 -21.45 18.44
CA THR A 154 -6.25 -22.15 19.39
C THR A 154 -5.63 -23.46 19.93
N LYS A 155 -4.78 -24.13 19.16
CA LYS A 155 -4.24 -25.47 19.49
C LYS A 155 -2.83 -25.42 20.09
N GLU A 156 -1.97 -24.56 19.56
CA GLU A 156 -0.52 -24.58 19.77
C GLU A 156 0.03 -23.20 20.21
N GLY A 157 -0.74 -22.13 20.01
CA GLY A 157 -0.27 -20.74 20.10
C GLY A 157 0.48 -20.30 18.85
N LEU A 158 0.70 -18.99 18.71
CA LEU A 158 1.43 -18.40 17.58
C LEU A 158 2.84 -17.95 17.98
N THR A 159 3.79 -18.11 17.06
CA THR A 159 5.07 -17.39 17.16
C THR A 159 4.85 -15.89 16.92
N PRO A 160 5.77 -15.01 17.35
CA PRO A 160 5.67 -13.57 17.07
C PRO A 160 5.51 -13.23 15.58
N GLY A 161 6.20 -13.97 14.69
CA GLY A 161 6.09 -13.80 13.25
C GLY A 161 4.73 -14.23 12.70
N GLU A 162 4.18 -15.35 13.17
CA GLU A 162 2.83 -15.81 12.78
C GLU A 162 1.73 -14.90 13.29
N LYS A 163 1.91 -14.33 14.48
CA LYS A 163 1.02 -13.30 15.01
C LYS A 163 1.08 -12.04 14.15
N ALA A 164 2.26 -11.59 13.74
CA ALA A 164 2.42 -10.46 12.84
C ALA A 164 1.80 -10.74 11.45
N GLU A 165 1.90 -11.98 10.97
CA GLU A 165 1.23 -12.43 9.74
C GLU A 165 -0.29 -12.41 9.85
N LEU A 166 -0.85 -12.95 10.93
CA LEU A 166 -2.29 -12.91 11.17
C LEU A 166 -2.79 -11.46 11.27
N ILE A 167 -2.04 -10.59 11.98
CA ILE A 167 -2.33 -9.15 12.02
C ILE A 167 -2.27 -8.54 10.63
N ASN A 168 -1.30 -8.90 9.77
CA ASN A 168 -1.26 -8.43 8.38
C ASN A 168 -2.45 -8.91 7.55
N LEU A 169 -2.94 -10.13 7.78
CA LEU A 169 -4.01 -10.71 6.98
C LEU A 169 -5.38 -10.14 7.35
N LEU A 170 -5.61 -9.78 8.62
CA LEU A 170 -6.93 -9.31 9.07
C LEU A 170 -7.30 -7.93 8.49
N PRO A 171 -8.60 -7.64 8.30
CA PRO A 171 -9.03 -6.31 7.90
C PRO A 171 -8.57 -5.24 8.90
N ALA A 172 -8.24 -4.05 8.42
CA ALA A 172 -8.11 -2.86 9.24
C ALA A 172 -9.48 -2.44 9.79
N LYS A 173 -9.51 -2.01 11.06
CA LYS A 173 -10.72 -1.52 11.74
C LYS A 173 -10.60 -0.03 12.06
N ASP A 174 -11.73 0.62 12.31
CA ASP A 174 -11.84 1.90 13.03
C ASP A 174 -11.11 3.09 12.42
N SER A 175 -11.15 3.25 11.09
CA SER A 175 -10.69 4.49 10.47
C SER A 175 -11.63 4.97 9.39
N VAL A 176 -11.78 6.28 9.37
CA VAL A 176 -12.65 6.98 8.44
C VAL A 176 -11.81 7.36 7.23
N PRO A 177 -12.17 6.92 6.01
CA PRO A 177 -11.52 7.39 4.81
C PRO A 177 -11.52 8.92 4.71
N LEU A 178 -10.50 9.48 4.08
CA LEU A 178 -10.37 10.91 3.82
C LEU A 178 -11.62 11.44 3.13
N LYS A 179 -12.20 12.49 3.69
CA LYS A 179 -13.25 13.24 3.02
C LYS A 179 -12.61 14.14 1.97
N GLN A 180 -13.16 14.11 0.77
CA GLN A 180 -12.88 15.16 -0.20
C GLN A 180 -13.51 16.46 0.28
N ASP A 181 -12.71 17.51 0.36
CA ASP A 181 -13.23 18.84 0.64
C ASP A 181 -14.22 19.21 -0.48
N LYS A 182 -15.41 19.70 -0.11
CA LYS A 182 -16.37 20.18 -1.10
C LYS A 182 -15.73 21.37 -1.81
N VAL A 183 -15.37 21.20 -3.07
CA VAL A 183 -15.02 22.33 -3.92
C VAL A 183 -16.33 23.07 -4.18
N ASP A 184 -16.54 24.21 -3.52
CA ASP A 184 -17.64 25.11 -3.87
C ASP A 184 -17.42 25.58 -5.31
N PRO A 185 -18.36 25.31 -6.24
CA PRO A 185 -18.16 25.61 -7.65
C PRO A 185 -18.20 27.12 -7.98
N GLU A 186 -18.36 28.01 -7.00
CA GLU A 186 -18.56 29.45 -7.19
C GLU A 186 -17.28 30.31 -7.13
N HIS A 187 -16.09 29.72 -7.18
CA HIS A 187 -14.86 30.50 -7.29
C HIS A 187 -13.92 30.04 -8.40
N ASN A 188 -14.47 29.89 -9.61
CA ASN A 188 -13.66 30.12 -10.81
C ASN A 188 -13.55 31.63 -11.03
N GLY A 189 -12.38 32.16 -10.68
CA GLY A 189 -12.00 33.54 -10.88
C GLY A 189 -12.26 33.99 -12.31
N ASP A 190 -13.03 35.06 -12.38
CA ASP A 190 -13.09 36.01 -13.48
C ASP A 190 -11.66 36.34 -13.96
N THR A 191 -11.23 35.67 -15.02
CA THR A 191 -10.15 36.15 -15.87
C THR A 191 -10.81 36.80 -17.08
N GLY A 192 -11.23 38.06 -16.89
CA GLY A 192 -11.60 38.97 -17.95
C GLY A 192 -10.46 39.10 -18.96
N VAL A 193 -10.44 38.21 -19.95
CA VAL A 193 -9.72 38.39 -21.21
C VAL A 193 -10.75 38.78 -22.25
N ASP A 194 -10.90 40.09 -22.37
CA ASP A 194 -11.73 40.78 -23.35
C ASP A 194 -11.20 40.45 -24.77
N LYS A 195 -11.81 39.45 -25.41
CA LYS A 195 -11.64 39.13 -26.83
C LYS A 195 -13.00 39.12 -27.48
N ASN A 196 -13.46 40.31 -27.88
CA ASN A 196 -14.09 40.56 -29.19
C ASN A 196 -14.61 42.00 -29.26
N LYS A 197 -13.79 42.91 -29.79
CA LYS A 197 -14.27 44.20 -30.30
C LYS A 197 -14.02 44.26 -31.80
N ALA A 198 -15.09 44.03 -32.57
CA ALA A 198 -15.20 44.49 -33.96
C ALA A 198 -16.24 45.63 -34.01
N PRO A 199 -16.08 46.64 -34.89
CA PRO A 199 -16.77 47.93 -34.77
C PRO A 199 -18.07 47.99 -35.58
N GLY A 200 -19.09 48.71 -35.10
CA GLY A 200 -20.31 48.94 -35.87
C GLY A 200 -21.33 49.90 -35.25
N SER A 201 -21.28 51.16 -35.70
CA SER A 201 -22.36 52.14 -35.89
C SER A 201 -23.36 52.51 -34.77
N ASN A 202 -23.31 53.81 -34.43
CA ASN A 202 -24.33 54.63 -33.74
C ASN A 202 -25.73 54.60 -34.40
N SER A 203 -26.79 54.44 -33.60
CA SER A 203 -27.81 55.47 -33.33
C SER A 203 -28.99 54.93 -32.48
N PRO A 204 -29.77 55.82 -31.82
CA PRO A 204 -30.34 55.59 -30.50
C PRO A 204 -31.87 55.49 -30.47
N ASP A 205 -32.41 54.99 -29.36
CA ASP A 205 -33.71 55.31 -28.73
C ASP A 205 -34.05 54.14 -27.77
N GLN A 206 -34.70 54.27 -26.61
CA GLN A 206 -35.09 55.35 -25.71
C GLN A 206 -35.60 54.62 -24.45
N ASP A 207 -35.37 55.22 -23.28
CA ASP A 207 -36.23 55.24 -22.09
C ASP A 207 -37.17 54.05 -21.79
N LYS A 208 -37.02 53.42 -20.61
CA LYS A 208 -37.78 53.84 -19.40
C LYS A 208 -37.46 52.96 -18.18
N ALA A 209 -37.24 53.66 -17.08
CA ALA A 209 -37.28 53.16 -15.71
C ALA A 209 -38.72 52.80 -15.28
N THR A 210 -38.81 51.88 -14.29
CA THR A 210 -39.56 51.91 -13.01
C THR A 210 -39.61 50.46 -12.50
N GLU A 211 -39.13 50.12 -11.29
CA GLU A 211 -39.82 50.28 -9.99
C GLU A 211 -41.27 49.75 -10.09
N GLU A 212 -41.81 48.86 -9.26
CA GLU A 212 -41.61 48.58 -7.84
C GLU A 212 -42.49 47.33 -7.50
N GLU A 213 -42.14 46.67 -6.39
CA GLU A 213 -43.03 46.10 -5.36
C GLU A 213 -44.12 45.01 -5.60
N SER A 214 -43.92 43.93 -4.83
CA SER A 214 -44.83 43.42 -3.77
C SER A 214 -46.00 42.45 -4.08
N GLY A 215 -46.26 41.58 -3.09
CA GLY A 215 -47.53 40.88 -2.85
C GLY A 215 -47.54 39.43 -3.33
N GLU A 216 -47.20 38.40 -2.55
CA GLU A 216 -47.80 37.90 -1.29
C GLU A 216 -49.23 37.34 -1.45
N SER A 217 -49.36 36.02 -1.19
CA SER A 217 -50.54 35.30 -0.65
C SER A 217 -50.39 33.80 -0.98
N SER A 218 -50.12 32.89 -0.04
CA SER A 218 -51.04 32.30 0.95
C SER A 218 -52.14 31.43 0.30
N HIS A 219 -52.53 30.22 0.70
CA HIS A 219 -52.18 29.21 1.74
C HIS A 219 -53.02 27.93 1.35
N PRO A 220 -53.14 26.82 2.13
CA PRO A 220 -53.12 25.41 1.66
C PRO A 220 -54.46 24.63 1.92
N PRO A 221 -54.51 23.43 2.57
CA PRO A 221 -54.27 22.03 2.12
C PRO A 221 -55.48 21.06 2.32
N ALA A 222 -55.34 19.77 1.95
CA ALA A 222 -55.94 18.55 2.59
C ALA A 222 -55.55 17.29 1.74
N ALA A 223 -54.90 16.23 2.27
CA ALA A 223 -55.41 15.07 3.05
C ALA A 223 -56.37 14.15 2.24
N GLU A 224 -56.39 12.81 2.27
CA GLU A 224 -55.72 11.73 3.03
C GLU A 224 -56.12 10.35 2.41
N ASN A 225 -55.28 9.32 2.63
CA ASN A 225 -55.55 7.88 2.90
C ASN A 225 -56.28 6.90 1.95
N GLY A 226 -55.74 5.66 1.87
CA GLY A 226 -56.50 4.42 1.61
C GLY A 226 -55.70 3.21 1.09
N THR A 227 -55.69 2.10 1.85
CA THR A 227 -54.88 0.87 1.73
C THR A 227 -55.58 -0.35 1.06
N ASP A 228 -54.79 -1.41 0.82
CA ASP A 228 -55.07 -2.88 0.79
C ASP A 228 -55.63 -3.65 -0.45
N ASN A 229 -54.71 -4.36 -1.15
CA ASN A 229 -54.54 -5.82 -1.44
C ASN A 229 -55.72 -6.79 -1.86
N PRO A 230 -55.48 -8.08 -2.26
CA PRO A 230 -55.71 -8.61 -3.62
C PRO A 230 -56.65 -9.84 -3.72
N ASP A 231 -56.97 -10.34 -4.93
CA ASP A 231 -57.26 -11.79 -5.16
C ASP A 231 -57.35 -12.24 -6.66
N GLN A 232 -56.73 -13.41 -6.89
CA GLN A 232 -56.93 -14.57 -7.81
C GLN A 232 -57.56 -14.50 -9.24
N GLN A 233 -56.95 -15.23 -10.20
CA GLN A 233 -57.38 -16.59 -10.67
C GLN A 233 -56.68 -17.05 -11.98
N SER A 234 -56.29 -18.34 -12.02
CA SER A 234 -55.86 -19.12 -13.20
C SER A 234 -57.05 -19.57 -14.10
N PRO A 235 -56.81 -20.20 -15.27
CA PRO A 235 -56.83 -21.68 -15.31
C PRO A 235 -55.86 -22.37 -16.30
N SER A 236 -55.86 -23.70 -16.17
CA SER A 236 -55.10 -24.83 -16.75
C SER A 236 -55.40 -25.21 -18.21
N ASP A 237 -54.49 -25.99 -18.84
CA ASP A 237 -54.85 -27.24 -19.54
C ASP A 237 -53.65 -28.19 -19.77
N GLU A 238 -53.93 -29.50 -19.65
CA GLU A 238 -53.01 -30.66 -19.69
C GLU A 238 -53.05 -31.42 -21.04
N GLY A 239 -52.07 -32.32 -21.27
CA GLY A 239 -52.27 -33.49 -22.13
C GLY A 239 -51.00 -34.23 -22.65
N SER A 240 -50.51 -35.21 -21.87
CA SER A 240 -49.96 -36.58 -22.19
C SER A 240 -49.20 -36.88 -23.50
N ALA A 241 -48.28 -37.86 -23.63
CA ALA A 241 -47.57 -38.86 -22.82
C ALA A 241 -46.62 -39.61 -23.80
N ASN A 242 -45.47 -40.15 -23.38
CA ASN A 242 -45.16 -41.60 -23.39
C ASN A 242 -43.73 -41.93 -22.91
N ASP A 243 -43.63 -43.14 -22.34
CA ASP A 243 -42.55 -43.79 -21.60
C ASP A 243 -41.25 -44.14 -22.34
N GLY A 244 -40.19 -44.44 -21.55
CA GLY A 244 -39.11 -45.34 -21.97
C GLY A 244 -37.82 -45.32 -21.14
N GLN A 245 -37.86 -45.93 -19.94
CA GLN A 245 -36.74 -46.55 -19.19
C GLN A 245 -35.79 -47.38 -20.12
N GLU A 246 -34.51 -47.69 -19.85
CA GLU A 246 -33.84 -48.08 -18.61
C GLU A 246 -32.32 -48.22 -18.87
N GLU A 247 -31.52 -47.96 -17.84
CA GLU A 247 -30.16 -48.49 -17.57
C GLU A 247 -30.17 -50.05 -17.46
N PRO A 248 -29.06 -50.80 -17.64
CA PRO A 248 -28.08 -50.93 -16.55
C PRO A 248 -26.60 -51.20 -16.90
N ALA A 249 -25.79 -51.02 -15.86
CA ALA A 249 -24.38 -51.33 -15.65
C ALA A 249 -23.92 -52.78 -15.91
N SER A 250 -22.62 -52.97 -16.17
CA SER A 250 -21.63 -53.54 -15.22
C SER A 250 -20.45 -54.26 -15.91
N GLU A 251 -19.24 -54.00 -15.39
CA GLU A 251 -18.10 -54.92 -15.15
C GLU A 251 -17.37 -55.62 -16.32
N GLY A 252 -16.03 -55.64 -16.22
CA GLY A 252 -15.17 -56.53 -16.99
C GLY A 252 -13.70 -56.12 -17.09
N GLU A 253 -12.89 -56.70 -16.21
CA GLU A 253 -11.46 -56.51 -15.94
C GLU A 253 -10.47 -56.90 -17.06
N ASN A 254 -9.23 -56.42 -16.87
CA ASN A 254 -7.90 -57.02 -17.14
C ASN A 254 -7.01 -56.14 -18.04
N ASN A 255 -5.69 -56.05 -17.88
CA ASN A 255 -4.70 -56.21 -16.80
C ASN A 255 -3.35 -55.80 -17.46
N GLU A 256 -2.35 -55.60 -16.61
CA GLU A 256 -0.90 -55.69 -16.87
C GLU A 256 -0.05 -54.42 -16.94
N GLN A 257 0.96 -54.52 -16.07
CA GLN A 257 2.03 -53.63 -15.67
C GLN A 257 3.07 -53.47 -16.78
N GLU A 258 3.84 -52.37 -16.75
CA GLU A 258 5.29 -52.50 -16.59
C GLU A 258 5.94 -51.20 -16.09
N GLN A 259 6.76 -51.36 -15.06
CA GLN A 259 7.72 -50.40 -14.56
C GLN A 259 8.92 -50.36 -15.52
N GLN A 260 9.54 -49.20 -15.71
CA GLN A 260 11.00 -49.12 -15.82
C GLN A 260 11.52 -47.69 -15.64
N GLU A 261 12.40 -47.57 -14.65
CA GLU A 261 13.33 -46.46 -14.39
C GLU A 261 14.57 -46.53 -15.33
N PRO A 262 15.49 -45.54 -15.30
CA PRO A 262 16.16 -44.99 -16.49
C PRO A 262 17.51 -45.65 -16.82
N PRO A 263 18.15 -45.32 -17.96
CA PRO A 263 19.59 -45.52 -18.10
C PRO A 263 20.38 -44.24 -17.80
N ALA A 264 21.48 -44.46 -17.08
CA ALA A 264 22.58 -43.54 -16.86
C ALA A 264 23.67 -43.66 -17.94
N ASN A 265 24.50 -42.62 -17.98
CA ASN A 265 25.86 -42.46 -18.52
C ASN A 265 26.09 -42.31 -20.04
N GLY A 266 26.49 -41.09 -20.38
CA GLY A 266 27.47 -40.76 -21.40
C GLY A 266 28.27 -39.55 -20.92
N GLU A 267 29.56 -39.78 -20.66
CA GLU A 267 30.56 -38.81 -20.22
C GLU A 267 30.86 -37.79 -21.33
N GLU A 268 31.00 -36.51 -20.99
CA GLU A 268 31.91 -35.61 -21.72
C GLU A 268 32.35 -34.45 -20.80
N GLU A 269 33.66 -34.37 -20.62
CA GLU A 269 34.39 -33.36 -19.87
C GLU A 269 34.27 -31.99 -20.58
N ALA A 270 34.04 -30.93 -19.81
CA ALA A 270 34.30 -29.57 -20.27
C ALA A 270 34.95 -28.77 -19.14
N GLU A 271 36.18 -28.39 -19.40
CA GLU A 271 37.11 -27.67 -18.54
C GLU A 271 36.58 -26.30 -18.09
N GLU A 272 36.92 -25.94 -16.86
CA GLU A 272 36.80 -24.61 -16.28
C GLU A 272 37.50 -23.56 -17.16
N GLN A 273 36.79 -22.48 -17.51
CA GLN A 273 37.41 -21.24 -17.98
C GLN A 273 36.97 -20.09 -17.08
N GLN A 274 37.93 -19.58 -16.30
CA GLN A 274 37.87 -18.27 -15.63
C GLN A 274 37.78 -17.14 -16.67
N PRO A 275 37.02 -16.06 -16.39
CA PRO A 275 37.15 -14.83 -17.15
C PRO A 275 38.36 -14.01 -16.64
N PRO A 276 39.12 -13.35 -17.54
CA PRO A 276 40.26 -12.52 -17.15
C PRO A 276 39.83 -11.12 -16.67
N ALA A 277 40.61 -10.59 -15.74
CA ALA A 277 40.57 -9.20 -15.28
C ALA A 277 41.08 -8.22 -16.36
N PRO A 278 40.64 -6.96 -16.39
CA PRO A 278 41.36 -5.89 -17.08
C PRO A 278 42.31 -5.15 -16.13
N GLU A 279 43.50 -4.92 -16.67
CA GLU A 279 44.70 -4.36 -16.05
C GLU A 279 44.63 -2.83 -15.88
N GLU A 280 45.29 -2.36 -14.81
CA GLU A 280 45.68 -0.97 -14.63
C GLU A 280 46.87 -0.62 -15.54
N GLU A 281 46.79 0.52 -16.24
CA GLU A 281 47.98 1.21 -16.75
C GLU A 281 48.00 2.66 -16.27
N ASN A 282 48.91 2.95 -15.34
CA ASN A 282 49.45 4.28 -15.07
C ASN A 282 50.71 4.48 -15.92
N LYS A 283 50.81 5.60 -16.66
CA LYS A 283 52.09 6.23 -17.01
C LYS A 283 51.97 7.74 -17.08
N ASP A 284 52.68 8.40 -16.18
CA ASP A 284 53.14 9.78 -16.26
C ASP A 284 54.22 9.93 -17.35
N GLU A 285 54.26 11.07 -18.07
CA GLU A 285 55.46 11.92 -18.14
C GLU A 285 55.21 13.24 -18.89
N GLU A 286 55.87 14.28 -18.38
CA GLU A 286 55.83 15.69 -18.75
C GLU A 286 56.59 16.01 -20.06
N GLY A 287 56.23 17.12 -20.74
CA GLY A 287 57.04 17.67 -21.84
C GLY A 287 56.42 18.86 -22.59
N ASN A 288 56.81 20.07 -22.17
CA ASN A 288 56.41 21.41 -22.62
C ASN A 288 56.80 21.78 -24.08
N GLY A 289 56.04 22.67 -24.75
CA GLY A 289 56.57 23.49 -25.87
C GLY A 289 55.63 23.96 -27.01
N GLU A 290 54.92 25.08 -26.77
CA GLU A 290 54.64 26.24 -27.66
C GLU A 290 53.84 26.19 -29.00
N ASN A 291 52.79 27.03 -29.00
CA ASN A 291 52.31 28.04 -29.97
C ASN A 291 51.54 27.69 -31.26
N GLY A 292 50.31 28.23 -31.36
CA GLY A 292 49.66 28.56 -32.64
C GLY A 292 48.13 28.74 -32.60
N THR A 293 47.67 29.89 -32.07
CA THR A 293 46.50 30.72 -32.46
C THR A 293 45.28 30.09 -33.15
N ASP A 294 44.11 30.19 -32.50
CA ASP A 294 42.89 30.90 -32.96
C ASP A 294 41.65 30.32 -32.25
N GLN A 295 41.13 31.03 -31.23
CA GLN A 295 39.85 30.66 -30.62
C GLN A 295 38.93 31.88 -30.47
N ASP A 296 37.83 31.75 -31.21
CA ASP A 296 36.58 32.50 -31.16
C ASP A 296 35.98 32.45 -29.75
N GLY A 297 35.45 33.60 -29.31
CA GLY A 297 34.98 33.82 -27.97
C GLY A 297 33.52 33.41 -27.79
N SER A 298 33.29 32.38 -27.00
CA SER A 298 32.04 32.21 -26.25
C SER A 298 32.39 31.62 -24.88
N GLU A 299 32.43 32.47 -23.86
CA GLU A 299 32.57 32.08 -22.46
C GLU A 299 31.37 31.21 -22.07
N GLU A 300 31.61 29.91 -21.93
CA GLU A 300 30.66 28.98 -21.32
C GLU A 300 30.72 29.19 -19.80
N GLN A 301 29.67 29.77 -19.24
CA GLN A 301 29.54 29.93 -17.79
C GLN A 301 29.49 28.54 -17.13
N PRO A 302 30.13 28.35 -15.95
CA PRO A 302 29.98 27.10 -15.22
C PRO A 302 28.51 26.90 -14.82
N PRO A 303 28.04 25.64 -14.68
CA PRO A 303 26.66 25.37 -14.30
C PRO A 303 26.39 26.04 -12.95
N VAL A 304 25.30 26.79 -12.88
CA VAL A 304 24.77 27.32 -11.62
C VAL A 304 24.34 26.11 -10.79
N GLU A 305 25.11 25.77 -9.75
CA GLU A 305 24.61 24.96 -8.65
C GLU A 305 23.39 25.69 -8.08
N GLU A 306 22.19 25.14 -8.28
CA GLU A 306 21.03 25.56 -7.51
C GLU A 306 21.35 25.30 -6.02
N GLU A 307 21.61 26.37 -5.28
CA GLU A 307 21.69 26.31 -3.83
C GLU A 307 20.37 25.71 -3.31
N LYS A 308 20.42 24.45 -2.82
CA LYS A 308 19.32 23.86 -2.05
C LYS A 308 19.00 24.82 -0.90
N PRO A 309 17.76 25.32 -0.77
CA PRO A 309 17.40 26.17 0.35
C PRO A 309 17.59 25.38 1.66
N ALA A 310 18.13 26.06 2.68
CA ALA A 310 18.38 25.47 3.99
C ALA A 310 17.12 24.76 4.53
N ASP A 311 17.32 23.50 4.90
CA ASP A 311 16.39 22.43 5.25
C ASP A 311 15.68 22.59 6.62
N ASP A 312 15.71 23.77 7.24
CA ASP A 312 15.25 23.96 8.62
C ASP A 312 13.72 24.18 8.75
N GLY A 313 13.05 24.65 7.69
CA GLY A 313 11.64 25.02 7.71
C GLY A 313 10.62 23.87 7.59
N MET A 314 11.06 22.63 7.32
CA MET A 314 10.19 21.46 7.11
C MET A 314 10.37 20.36 8.16
N LYS A 315 11.19 20.61 9.19
CA LYS A 315 11.39 19.68 10.29
C LYS A 315 10.33 19.89 11.37
N GLU A 316 9.61 18.83 11.67
CA GLU A 316 8.52 18.79 12.64
C GLU A 316 9.05 18.68 14.08
N ALA A 317 8.22 19.03 15.06
CA ALA A 317 8.59 19.01 16.48
C ALA A 317 8.95 17.61 17.00
N ASN A 318 8.40 16.56 16.39
CA ASN A 318 8.76 15.17 16.66
C ASN A 318 10.10 14.75 16.00
N GLY A 319 10.78 15.66 15.32
CA GLY A 319 12.04 15.42 14.64
C GLY A 319 11.91 14.85 13.23
N TYR A 320 10.69 14.58 12.74
CA TYR A 320 10.45 14.13 11.37
C TYR A 320 10.72 15.26 10.37
N ASP A 321 11.54 14.98 9.37
CA ASP A 321 11.98 15.90 8.34
C ASP A 321 11.26 15.60 7.04
N ARG A 322 10.25 16.42 6.72
CA ARG A 322 9.41 16.23 5.54
C ARG A 322 10.18 16.43 4.24
N ALA A 323 11.12 17.37 4.24
CA ALA A 323 11.92 17.67 3.06
C ALA A 323 12.83 16.49 2.73
N LYS A 324 13.47 15.87 3.73
CA LYS A 324 14.27 14.65 3.51
C LYS A 324 13.44 13.46 3.05
N ALA A 325 12.25 13.25 3.60
CA ALA A 325 11.36 12.20 3.14
C ALA A 325 10.95 12.38 1.66
N ARG A 326 10.58 13.60 1.27
CA ARG A 326 10.29 13.96 -0.13
C ARG A 326 11.51 13.80 -1.02
N ASP A 327 12.67 14.32 -0.61
CA ASP A 327 13.91 14.27 -1.39
C ASP A 327 14.34 12.82 -1.64
N TYR A 328 14.18 11.96 -0.63
CA TYR A 328 14.37 10.53 -0.79
C TYR A 328 13.43 9.96 -1.85
N ALA A 329 12.13 10.26 -1.76
CA ALA A 329 11.16 9.81 -2.74
C ALA A 329 11.50 10.30 -4.16
N TYR A 330 11.94 11.55 -4.32
CA TYR A 330 12.36 12.12 -5.60
C TYR A 330 13.67 11.57 -6.14
N GLN A 331 14.57 11.10 -5.27
CA GLN A 331 15.79 10.43 -5.68
C GLN A 331 15.48 9.02 -6.20
N TRP A 332 14.59 8.30 -5.53
CA TRP A 332 14.39 6.87 -5.75
C TRP A 332 13.11 6.50 -6.51
N TRP A 333 12.24 7.44 -6.90
CA TRP A 333 10.95 7.11 -7.54
C TRP A 333 10.99 6.17 -8.76
N ASN A 334 12.12 6.11 -9.47
CA ASN A 334 12.35 5.26 -10.65
C ASN A 334 13.56 4.32 -10.50
N SER A 335 14.04 4.11 -9.27
CA SER A 335 15.23 3.28 -8.99
C SER A 335 15.16 2.70 -7.58
N ARG A 336 15.93 1.64 -7.30
CA ARG A 336 15.83 0.92 -6.02
C ARG A 336 17.10 1.12 -5.22
N ASN A 337 16.96 1.48 -3.95
CA ASN A 337 18.08 1.61 -3.02
C ASN A 337 18.54 0.24 -2.47
N ASN A 338 18.87 -0.68 -3.39
CA ASN A 338 19.20 -2.06 -3.05
C ASN A 338 20.52 -2.21 -2.29
N GLU A 339 21.43 -1.24 -2.40
CA GLU A 339 22.67 -1.23 -1.62
C GLU A 339 22.38 -1.13 -0.11
N GLN A 340 21.41 -0.29 0.26
CA GLN A 340 21.02 -0.11 1.67
C GLN A 340 19.87 -1.05 2.09
N TYR A 341 19.00 -1.42 1.15
CA TYR A 341 17.74 -2.15 1.41
C TYR A 341 17.56 -3.38 0.51
N GLY A 342 18.60 -4.22 0.43
CA GLY A 342 18.67 -5.32 -0.54
C GLY A 342 17.81 -6.57 -0.26
N PHE A 343 17.11 -6.70 0.88
CA PHE A 343 16.33 -7.90 1.22
C PHE A 343 15.43 -8.33 0.08
N TYR A 344 14.66 -7.37 -0.43
CA TYR A 344 13.63 -7.69 -1.39
C TYR A 344 14.14 -7.96 -2.81
N SER A 345 15.24 -7.32 -3.21
CA SER A 345 15.91 -7.65 -4.46
C SER A 345 16.40 -9.11 -4.44
N ARG A 346 16.75 -9.64 -3.27
CA ARG A 346 17.12 -11.04 -3.09
C ARG A 346 15.90 -11.96 -3.02
N GLU A 347 14.89 -11.60 -2.22
CA GLU A 347 13.69 -12.42 -2.02
C GLU A 347 12.88 -12.63 -3.31
N ARG A 348 12.91 -11.65 -4.22
CA ARG A 348 12.13 -11.68 -5.46
C ARG A 348 12.99 -11.99 -6.70
N ASP A 349 14.26 -12.34 -6.54
CA ASP A 349 15.23 -12.66 -7.61
C ASP A 349 15.27 -11.65 -8.79
N CYS A 350 14.87 -10.39 -8.57
CA CYS A 350 15.08 -9.30 -9.53
C CYS A 350 15.47 -7.98 -8.85
N VAL A 351 16.52 -7.36 -9.37
CA VAL A 351 17.07 -6.08 -8.92
C VAL A 351 16.11 -4.90 -9.19
N ASP A 352 15.30 -4.99 -10.26
CA ASP A 352 14.44 -3.89 -10.72
C ASP A 352 12.95 -4.27 -10.90
N CYS A 353 12.49 -5.48 -10.50
CA CYS A 353 11.21 -6.04 -10.99
C CYS A 353 10.17 -6.47 -9.94
N TRP A 354 9.97 -5.76 -8.83
CA TRP A 354 9.13 -6.33 -7.77
C TRP A 354 8.27 -5.31 -7.02
N TYR A 355 7.20 -5.81 -6.40
CA TYR A 355 6.19 -5.06 -5.66
C TYR A 355 6.77 -4.49 -4.36
N ASP A 356 6.91 -3.17 -4.29
CA ASP A 356 7.73 -2.51 -3.28
C ASP A 356 7.15 -1.19 -2.75
N CYS A 357 5.88 -0.88 -3.02
CA CYS A 357 5.24 0.36 -2.55
C CYS A 357 5.50 0.69 -1.07
N THR A 358 5.33 -0.30 -0.20
CA THR A 358 5.49 -0.15 1.26
C THR A 358 6.95 -0.12 1.69
N ASN A 359 7.81 -0.88 1.01
CA ASN A 359 9.24 -0.81 1.21
C ASN A 359 9.76 0.60 0.86
N PHE A 360 9.33 1.15 -0.27
CA PHE A 360 9.68 2.50 -0.72
C PHE A 360 9.21 3.58 0.27
N THR A 361 7.93 3.55 0.66
CA THR A 361 7.41 4.52 1.65
C THR A 361 8.11 4.38 3.00
N SER A 362 8.42 3.15 3.44
CA SER A 362 9.21 2.91 4.65
C SER A 362 10.61 3.51 4.58
N GLN A 363 11.30 3.38 3.44
CA GLN A 363 12.61 4.00 3.25
C GLN A 363 12.52 5.54 3.27
N ALA A 364 11.50 6.12 2.64
CA ALA A 364 11.24 7.55 2.71
C ALA A 364 10.96 8.03 4.15
N MET A 365 10.21 7.26 4.95
CA MET A 365 10.00 7.56 6.36
C MET A 365 11.31 7.53 7.16
N VAL A 366 12.19 6.54 6.92
CA VAL A 366 13.52 6.49 7.56
C VAL A 366 14.38 7.69 7.15
N ALA A 367 14.38 8.05 5.87
CA ALA A 367 15.11 9.21 5.37
C ALA A 367 14.61 10.53 5.99
N GLY A 368 13.30 10.62 6.24
CA GLY A 368 12.68 11.67 7.04
C GLY A 368 12.99 11.61 8.54
N GLY A 369 13.84 10.70 9.01
CA GLY A 369 14.24 10.63 10.42
C GLY A 369 13.22 9.95 11.33
N LEU A 370 12.29 9.16 10.79
CA LEU A 370 11.41 8.31 11.60
C LEU A 370 12.21 7.14 12.19
N VAL A 371 12.20 7.02 13.52
CA VAL A 371 12.90 5.98 14.27
C VAL A 371 12.23 4.62 14.07
N GLN A 372 13.02 3.59 13.81
CA GLN A 372 12.52 2.21 13.70
C GLN A 372 12.22 1.62 15.09
N TRP A 373 11.16 0.84 15.21
CA TRP A 373 10.80 0.08 16.41
C TRP A 373 11.18 -1.38 16.14
N LYS A 374 12.20 -1.89 16.84
CA LYS A 374 12.98 -3.09 16.42
C LYS A 374 12.56 -4.41 17.07
N SER A 375 11.27 -4.70 17.13
CA SER A 375 10.76 -6.03 17.48
C SER A 375 9.45 -6.31 16.75
N ASP A 376 9.10 -7.55 16.44
CA ASP A 376 7.77 -7.84 15.90
C ASP A 376 6.70 -7.54 16.97
N PRO A 377 5.51 -7.01 16.60
CA PRO A 377 4.99 -6.76 15.24
C PRO A 377 5.36 -5.37 14.66
N TRP A 378 6.36 -4.71 15.21
CA TRP A 378 6.69 -3.32 14.92
C TRP A 378 7.44 -3.11 13.61
N TRP A 379 7.54 -1.85 13.23
CA TRP A 379 8.13 -1.39 11.98
C TRP A 379 9.66 -1.25 12.05
N TYR A 380 10.36 -2.17 11.40
CA TYR A 380 11.81 -2.13 11.19
C TYR A 380 12.26 -2.86 9.92
N TYR A 381 13.43 -2.46 9.43
CA TYR A 381 14.14 -3.13 8.35
C TYR A 381 15.15 -4.15 8.89
N SER A 382 15.26 -5.29 8.22
CA SER A 382 16.36 -6.24 8.38
C SER A 382 16.69 -6.88 7.05
N ASP A 383 17.98 -7.04 6.75
CA ASP A 383 18.43 -7.76 5.57
C ASP A 383 18.14 -9.26 5.58
N THR A 384 17.81 -9.82 6.76
CA THR A 384 17.39 -11.23 6.89
C THR A 384 15.91 -11.42 6.56
N LYS A 385 15.06 -10.52 7.07
CA LYS A 385 13.61 -10.44 6.84
C LYS A 385 13.10 -9.17 7.53
N PRO A 386 12.65 -8.14 6.79
CA PRO A 386 11.99 -6.98 7.38
C PRO A 386 10.69 -7.39 8.07
N SER A 387 10.25 -6.55 9.00
CA SER A 387 8.92 -6.70 9.64
C SER A 387 7.78 -6.63 8.61
N TYR A 388 6.63 -7.23 8.93
CA TYR A 388 5.41 -7.10 8.11
C TYR A 388 5.04 -5.63 7.93
N ALA A 389 5.14 -4.81 8.99
CA ALA A 389 4.84 -3.38 8.94
C ALA A 389 5.79 -2.59 8.01
N TRP A 390 7.05 -3.01 7.85
CA TRP A 390 7.97 -2.40 6.88
C TRP A 390 7.56 -2.69 5.44
N GLY A 391 7.02 -3.89 5.20
CA GLY A 391 6.91 -4.44 3.86
C GLY A 391 5.54 -4.54 3.23
N LEU A 392 4.49 -4.52 4.04
CA LEU A 392 3.13 -4.79 3.58
C LEU A 392 2.20 -3.64 4.00
N ALA A 393 1.41 -3.16 3.05
CA ALA A 393 0.62 -1.94 3.20
C ALA A 393 -0.37 -2.03 4.37
N ASN A 394 -1.02 -3.18 4.55
CA ASN A 394 -1.95 -3.42 5.65
C ASN A 394 -1.30 -3.36 7.03
N SER A 395 -0.14 -3.99 7.22
CA SER A 395 0.61 -3.86 8.48
C SER A 395 1.22 -2.47 8.69
N GLN A 396 1.71 -1.80 7.64
CA GLN A 396 2.23 -0.43 7.76
C GLN A 396 1.13 0.53 8.20
N TYR A 397 -0.06 0.39 7.62
CA TYR A 397 -1.24 1.14 8.00
C TYR A 397 -1.60 0.93 9.48
N LYS A 398 -1.66 -0.32 9.96
CA LYS A 398 -1.96 -0.63 11.38
C LYS A 398 -0.89 -0.12 12.33
N HIS A 399 0.36 -0.12 11.88
CA HIS A 399 1.47 0.48 12.61
C HIS A 399 1.29 2.00 12.73
N LEU A 400 0.89 2.68 11.65
CA LEU A 400 0.65 4.11 11.67
C LEU A 400 -0.61 4.52 12.43
N GLN A 401 -1.65 3.68 12.49
CA GLN A 401 -2.82 3.85 13.37
C GLN A 401 -2.44 4.08 14.84
N GLN A 402 -1.37 3.45 15.30
CA GLN A 402 -0.91 3.56 16.69
C GLN A 402 0.17 4.62 16.88
N ARG A 403 0.71 5.14 15.78
CA ARG A 403 1.92 5.96 15.79
C ARG A 403 1.65 7.40 15.42
N ALA A 404 0.71 7.68 14.52
CA ALA A 404 0.43 9.02 14.01
C ALA A 404 -1.07 9.30 14.04
N GLU A 405 -1.44 10.58 14.16
CA GLU A 405 -2.84 10.97 14.02
C GLU A 405 -3.30 10.82 12.56
N PRO A 406 -4.52 10.29 12.34
CA PRO A 406 -5.11 10.25 11.01
C PRO A 406 -5.46 11.66 10.54
N ALA A 407 -5.40 11.88 9.23
CA ALA A 407 -5.98 13.04 8.58
C ALA A 407 -7.47 12.77 8.27
N ASN A 408 -8.36 13.73 8.57
CA ASN A 408 -9.80 13.57 8.30
C ASN A 408 -10.23 14.16 6.94
N SER A 409 -9.42 15.04 6.37
CA SER A 409 -9.68 15.74 5.11
C SER A 409 -8.37 15.94 4.34
N LEU A 410 -8.49 16.20 3.02
CA LEU A 410 -7.32 16.45 2.16
C LEU A 410 -6.54 17.69 2.61
N SER A 411 -7.22 18.73 3.10
CA SER A 411 -6.58 19.96 3.58
C SER A 411 -5.65 19.79 4.80
N GLU A 412 -5.78 18.69 5.55
CA GLU A 412 -4.89 18.38 6.70
C GLU A 412 -3.54 17.80 6.26
N LEU A 413 -3.45 17.29 5.03
CA LEU A 413 -2.27 16.60 4.52
C LEU A 413 -1.19 17.59 4.08
N LYS A 414 0.06 17.17 4.29
CA LYS A 414 1.26 17.93 3.92
C LYS A 414 2.24 17.05 3.17
N VAL A 415 3.16 17.68 2.44
CA VAL A 415 4.33 17.00 1.85
C VAL A 415 5.07 16.21 2.93
N GLY A 416 5.44 14.97 2.62
CA GLY A 416 6.05 14.01 3.55
C GLY A 416 5.04 13.15 4.32
N ASP A 417 3.73 13.42 4.23
CA ASP A 417 2.72 12.52 4.81
C ASP A 417 2.58 11.23 3.97
N ILE A 418 2.19 10.13 4.64
CA ILE A 418 1.94 8.85 4.01
C ILE A 418 0.44 8.67 3.78
N VAL A 419 0.07 8.12 2.63
CA VAL A 419 -1.31 7.75 2.29
C VAL A 419 -1.41 6.28 1.93
N HIS A 420 -2.59 5.72 2.19
CA HIS A 420 -2.91 4.33 1.94
C HIS A 420 -4.19 4.21 1.11
N ALA A 421 -4.29 3.18 0.29
CA ALA A 421 -5.50 2.85 -0.46
C ALA A 421 -6.00 1.45 -0.12
N ASP A 422 -7.30 1.37 0.17
CA ASP A 422 -8.13 0.17 0.15
C ASP A 422 -9.00 0.23 -1.12
N ILE A 423 -8.70 -0.65 -2.07
CA ILE A 423 -9.15 -0.57 -3.46
C ILE A 423 -10.57 -1.08 -3.62
N ASN A 424 -10.91 -2.19 -2.96
CA ASN A 424 -12.24 -2.81 -3.00
C ASN A 424 -13.10 -2.46 -1.78
N GLY A 425 -12.55 -1.78 -0.78
CA GLY A 425 -13.30 -1.29 0.38
C GLY A 425 -13.59 -2.37 1.42
N ASP A 426 -12.82 -3.47 1.42
CA ASP A 426 -13.01 -4.60 2.33
C ASP A 426 -12.22 -4.48 3.65
N GLY A 427 -11.50 -3.36 3.82
CA GLY A 427 -10.65 -3.09 4.96
C GLY A 427 -9.23 -3.67 4.83
N HIS A 428 -8.90 -4.38 3.74
CA HIS A 428 -7.52 -4.76 3.46
C HIS A 428 -6.80 -3.63 2.72
N ILE A 429 -5.82 -3.01 3.36
CA ILE A 429 -5.05 -1.96 2.68
C ILE A 429 -4.13 -2.57 1.62
N ASN A 430 -4.34 -2.18 0.36
CA ASN A 430 -3.62 -2.73 -0.77
C ASN A 430 -2.36 -1.93 -1.12
N HIS A 431 -2.34 -0.60 -0.93
CA HIS A 431 -1.25 0.23 -1.45
C HIS A 431 -0.84 1.33 -0.48
N SER A 432 0.42 1.76 -0.58
CA SER A 432 0.97 2.92 0.15
C SER A 432 1.73 3.85 -0.79
N ALA A 433 1.63 5.15 -0.54
CA ALA A 433 2.39 6.18 -1.26
C ALA A 433 2.76 7.35 -0.33
N ILE A 434 3.70 8.20 -0.76
CA ILE A 434 4.12 9.39 -0.02
C ILE A 434 3.71 10.66 -0.77
N ILE A 435 3.15 11.63 -0.07
CA ILE A 435 2.82 12.94 -0.63
C ILE A 435 4.11 13.71 -0.87
N THR A 436 4.39 14.07 -2.11
CA THR A 436 5.63 14.78 -2.47
C THR A 436 5.40 16.19 -2.96
N LYS A 437 4.20 16.50 -3.44
CA LYS A 437 3.84 17.81 -3.96
C LYS A 437 2.38 18.15 -3.63
N ILE A 438 2.16 19.41 -3.24
CA ILE A 438 0.84 20.02 -3.13
C ILE A 438 0.90 21.33 -3.91
N GLU A 439 0.08 21.46 -4.95
CA GLU A 439 0.10 22.61 -5.85
C GLU A 439 -1.33 23.00 -6.21
N LEU A 440 -1.69 24.27 -6.01
CA LEU A 440 -3.04 24.80 -6.29
C LEU A 440 -4.17 23.97 -5.64
N GLY A 441 -3.92 23.45 -4.43
CA GLY A 441 -4.88 22.59 -3.70
C GLY A 441 -4.96 21.15 -4.20
N GLN A 442 -4.20 20.77 -5.25
CA GLN A 442 -4.08 19.38 -5.70
C GLN A 442 -2.94 18.68 -4.97
N ILE A 443 -3.19 17.44 -4.55
CA ILE A 443 -2.22 16.60 -3.86
C ILE A 443 -1.66 15.57 -4.85
N TYR A 444 -0.34 15.44 -4.85
CA TYR A 444 0.38 14.49 -5.68
C TYR A 444 1.25 13.59 -4.82
N VAL A 445 1.29 12.31 -5.20
CA VAL A 445 2.04 11.27 -4.52
C VAL A 445 3.15 10.72 -5.40
N THR A 446 4.23 10.30 -4.77
CA THR A 446 5.28 9.49 -5.40
C THR A 446 5.18 8.08 -4.84
N GLN A 447 5.31 7.07 -5.71
CA GLN A 447 5.02 5.68 -5.38
C GLN A 447 5.86 4.72 -6.22
N HIS A 448 5.96 3.47 -5.75
CA HIS A 448 6.47 2.33 -6.52
C HIS A 448 5.37 1.27 -6.77
N THR A 449 5.77 0.01 -7.08
CA THR A 449 5.02 -1.01 -7.82
C THR A 449 4.76 -0.60 -9.27
N THR A 450 4.18 0.57 -9.46
CA THR A 450 4.20 1.31 -10.72
C THR A 450 4.92 2.63 -10.47
N ASP A 451 6.19 2.69 -10.87
CA ASP A 451 7.09 3.82 -10.59
C ASP A 451 6.51 5.13 -11.11
N ARG A 452 6.14 6.02 -10.19
CA ARG A 452 5.56 7.32 -10.54
C ARG A 452 6.02 8.40 -9.58
N LYS A 453 6.36 9.55 -10.18
CA LYS A 453 6.70 10.79 -9.50
C LYS A 453 5.52 11.76 -9.63
N ASP A 454 5.05 12.26 -8.50
CA ASP A 454 3.96 13.24 -8.42
C ASP A 454 2.70 12.85 -9.22
N ALA A 455 2.21 11.62 -9.08
CA ALA A 455 0.92 11.20 -9.61
C ALA A 455 -0.24 11.87 -8.84
N PRO A 456 -1.32 12.32 -9.50
CA PRO A 456 -2.44 12.99 -8.83
C PRO A 456 -3.24 12.02 -7.95
N LEU A 457 -3.29 12.30 -6.64
CA LEU A 457 -4.03 11.49 -5.66
C LEU A 457 -5.55 11.48 -5.94
N SER A 458 -6.08 12.52 -6.61
CA SER A 458 -7.50 12.62 -6.98
C SER A 458 -8.00 11.42 -7.79
N THR A 459 -7.10 10.76 -8.54
CA THR A 459 -7.45 9.62 -9.38
C THR A 459 -7.89 8.39 -8.57
N TRP A 460 -7.36 8.21 -7.36
CA TRP A 460 -7.77 7.13 -6.46
C TRP A 460 -9.22 7.30 -6.01
N PHE A 461 -9.61 8.54 -5.68
CA PHE A 461 -10.99 8.85 -5.31
C PHE A 461 -11.96 8.70 -6.49
N TRP A 462 -11.56 9.07 -7.71
CA TRP A 462 -12.40 8.87 -8.90
C TRP A 462 -12.66 7.39 -9.19
N ASN A 463 -11.73 6.51 -8.84
CA ASN A 463 -11.94 5.06 -8.89
C ASN A 463 -12.68 4.49 -7.68
N GLY A 464 -13.09 5.33 -6.73
CA GLY A 464 -13.88 4.93 -5.58
C GLY A 464 -13.09 4.16 -4.52
N TYR A 465 -11.77 4.39 -4.43
CA TYR A 465 -10.96 3.78 -3.37
C TYR A 465 -11.21 4.47 -2.03
N ASN A 466 -11.14 3.70 -0.96
CA ASN A 466 -11.03 4.24 0.38
C ASN A 466 -9.58 4.69 0.59
N VAL A 467 -9.37 6.00 0.72
CA VAL A 467 -8.03 6.58 0.91
C VAL A 467 -7.86 7.02 2.35
N PHE A 468 -6.73 6.70 2.95
CA PHE A 468 -6.38 7.09 4.32
C PHE A 468 -5.08 7.89 4.30
N GLY A 469 -4.89 8.79 5.27
CA GLY A 469 -3.69 9.61 5.36
C GLY A 469 -3.21 9.78 6.79
N TRP A 470 -1.90 9.84 6.95
CA TRP A 470 -1.21 9.93 8.25
C TRP A 470 -0.44 11.23 8.36
N LYS A 471 -0.75 12.04 9.38
CA LYS A 471 -0.06 13.30 9.62
C LYS A 471 1.29 13.01 10.28
N MET A 472 2.35 12.85 9.49
CA MET A 472 3.64 12.34 9.97
C MET A 472 4.35 13.28 10.96
N GLY A 473 4.00 14.57 10.97
CA GLY A 473 4.44 15.50 12.01
C GLY A 473 3.89 15.23 13.41
N THR A 474 2.88 14.36 13.53
CA THR A 474 2.31 13.90 14.81
C THR A 474 2.84 12.53 15.23
N ALA A 475 3.68 11.89 14.40
CA ALA A 475 4.14 10.54 14.65
C ALA A 475 4.97 10.46 15.95
N ASP A 476 4.72 9.45 16.80
CA ASP A 476 5.59 9.09 17.91
C ASP A 476 6.96 8.66 17.35
N ASN A 477 7.95 9.51 17.54
CA ASN A 477 9.31 9.32 17.03
C ASN A 477 10.29 8.87 18.12
N THR A 478 9.78 8.37 19.25
CA THR A 478 10.62 7.81 20.31
C THR A 478 11.08 6.38 19.97
N SER A 479 12.22 5.97 20.51
CA SER A 479 12.68 4.58 20.42
C SER A 479 11.87 3.68 21.36
N ARG A 480 11.51 2.47 20.91
CA ARG A 480 10.88 1.42 21.70
C ARG A 480 11.78 0.20 21.81
#